data_AF-A0A382M269-F1
#
_entry.id   AF-A0A382M269-F1
#
_cell.length_a   1.000
_cell.length_b   1.000
_cell.length_c   1.000
_cell.angle_alpha   90.00
_cell.angle_beta   90.00
_cell.angle_gamma   90.00
#
_symmetry.space_group_name_H-M   'P 1'
#
loop_
_entity.id
_entity.type
_entity.pdbx_description
1 polymer ?
#
loop_
_entity_poly.entity_id
_entity_poly.type
_entity_poly.pdbx_seq_one_letter_code
_entity_poly.pdbx_strand_id
1 'polypeptide(L)'
;VLIFIGIGLRDPWPADEPRFAQVAKEMVETGQWFFPARAEEFYPDKPPVFMWSIAFFFALFGSIKIAFLLPSALCSLLTLFLVYDISKRLWSTKEALIATSLLLLSFQFLLQAKSAQ
;
A
#
# COMPACT_ATOMS: atom_id res chain seq x y z
N VAL A 1 -11.07 9.29 -4.90
CA VAL A 1 -10.24 10.36 -5.50
C VAL A 1 -9.02 10.68 -4.62
N LEU A 2 -9.18 11.18 -3.39
CA LEU A 2 -8.06 11.63 -2.53
C LEU A 2 -6.90 10.63 -2.37
N ILE A 3 -7.19 9.36 -2.08
CA ILE A 3 -6.16 8.32 -1.87
C ILE A 3 -5.27 8.14 -3.10
N PHE A 4 -5.86 8.03 -4.30
CA PHE A 4 -5.14 7.70 -5.54
C PHE A 4 -4.46 8.89 -6.22
N ILE A 5 -4.77 10.13 -5.81
CA ILE A 5 -4.12 11.32 -6.39
C ILE A 5 -2.60 11.21 -6.23
N GLY A 6 -1.87 11.41 -7.32
CA GLY A 6 -0.41 11.46 -7.34
C GLY A 6 0.29 10.11 -7.47
N ILE A 7 -0.43 8.99 -7.54
CA ILE A 7 0.18 7.69 -7.87
C ILE A 7 0.81 7.79 -9.26
N GLY A 8 2.05 7.31 -9.40
CA GLY A 8 2.83 7.40 -10.63
C GLY A 8 3.63 8.71 -10.81
N LEU A 9 3.41 9.74 -9.98
CA LEU A 9 4.08 11.04 -10.13
C LEU A 9 5.40 11.17 -9.36
N ARG A 10 5.74 10.22 -8.49
CA ARG A 10 6.99 10.22 -7.72
C ARG A 10 7.64 8.85 -7.68
N ASP A 11 8.95 8.88 -7.46
CA ASP A 11 9.72 7.70 -7.12
C ASP A 11 9.54 7.32 -5.63
N PRO A 12 9.82 6.06 -5.25
CA PRO A 12 9.82 5.63 -3.85
C PRO A 12 10.79 6.47 -3.01
N TRP A 13 10.34 6.97 -1.86
CA TRP A 13 11.09 7.81 -0.91
C TRP A 13 10.27 8.03 0.37
N PRO A 14 10.86 8.04 1.59
CA PRO A 14 12.28 7.89 1.95
C PRO A 14 12.66 6.41 2.20
N ALA A 15 13.84 6.16 2.79
CA ALA A 15 14.57 4.88 2.88
C ALA A 15 13.79 3.54 2.83
N ASP A 16 12.63 3.45 3.47
CA ASP A 16 11.79 2.24 3.45
C ASP A 16 11.18 1.92 2.09
N GLU A 17 10.66 2.91 1.38
CA GLU A 17 9.93 2.65 0.13
C GLU A 17 10.86 2.15 -0.99
N PRO A 18 12.05 2.75 -1.24
CA PRO A 18 13.01 2.20 -2.20
C PRO A 18 13.42 0.77 -1.86
N ARG A 19 13.56 0.47 -0.56
CA ARG A 19 13.94 -0.86 -0.08
C ARG A 19 12.89 -1.90 -0.46
N PHE A 20 11.61 -1.66 -0.14
CA PHE A 20 10.54 -2.61 -0.47
C PHE A 20 10.29 -2.68 -1.98
N ALA A 21 10.38 -1.55 -2.68
CA ALA A 21 10.27 -1.48 -4.13
C ALA A 21 11.36 -2.31 -4.82
N GLN A 22 12.60 -2.25 -4.33
CA GLN A 22 13.72 -3.01 -4.89
C GLN A 22 13.57 -4.51 -4.65
N VAL A 23 13.23 -4.91 -3.43
CA VAL A 23 12.94 -6.33 -3.12
C VAL A 23 11.83 -6.85 -4.04
N ALA A 24 10.74 -6.09 -4.20
CA ALA A 24 9.64 -6.48 -5.07
C ALA A 24 10.04 -6.62 -6.54
N LYS A 25 10.92 -5.75 -7.05
CA LYS A 25 11.48 -5.88 -8.40
C LYS A 25 12.28 -7.17 -8.55
N GLU A 26 13.21 -7.42 -7.64
CA GLU A 26 14.06 -8.62 -7.66
C GLU A 26 13.23 -9.90 -7.60
N MET A 27 12.14 -9.93 -6.83
CA MET A 27 11.23 -11.08 -6.79
C MET A 27 10.60 -11.40 -8.16
N VAL A 28 10.22 -10.37 -8.91
CA VAL A 28 9.65 -10.52 -10.26
C VAL A 28 10.74 -10.92 -11.26
N GLU A 29 11.91 -10.28 -11.19
CA GLU A 29 13.02 -10.51 -12.12
C GLU A 29 13.66 -11.89 -11.96
N THR A 30 13.80 -12.37 -10.72
CA THR A 30 14.45 -13.65 -10.39
C THR A 30 13.48 -14.82 -10.25
N GLY A 31 12.18 -14.54 -10.06
CA GLY A 31 11.19 -15.55 -9.69
C GLY A 31 11.33 -16.09 -8.26
N GLN A 32 12.20 -15.51 -7.42
CA GLN A 32 12.40 -15.93 -6.02
C GLN A 32 11.43 -15.19 -5.09
N TRP A 33 10.21 -15.71 -4.95
CA TRP A 33 9.18 -15.11 -4.10
C TRP A 33 9.29 -15.51 -2.63
N PHE A 34 9.86 -16.69 -2.34
CA PHE A 34 9.93 -17.24 -0.98
C PHE A 34 11.14 -16.79 -0.17
N PHE A 35 12.26 -16.52 -0.84
CA PHE A 35 13.50 -16.03 -0.22
C PHE A 35 13.83 -14.66 -0.82
N PRO A 36 13.19 -13.59 -0.34
CA PRO A 36 13.42 -12.26 -0.87
C PRO A 36 14.88 -11.87 -0.71
N ALA A 37 15.42 -11.22 -1.73
CA ALA A 37 16.74 -10.62 -1.72
C ALA A 37 16.63 -9.12 -1.98
N ARG A 38 17.69 -8.41 -1.61
CA ARG A 38 17.91 -7.00 -1.92
C ARG A 38 19.38 -6.83 -2.27
N ALA A 39 19.65 -6.46 -3.52
CA ALA A 39 21.01 -6.39 -4.03
C ALA A 39 21.77 -7.71 -3.82
N GLU A 40 21.14 -8.84 -4.18
CA GLU A 40 21.69 -10.20 -4.11
C GLU A 40 21.92 -10.75 -2.67
N GLU A 41 21.67 -9.95 -1.64
CA GLU A 41 21.70 -10.39 -0.25
C GLU A 41 20.29 -10.77 0.24
N PHE A 42 20.17 -11.88 0.97
CA PHE A 42 18.89 -12.27 1.57
C PHE A 42 18.36 -11.16 2.48
N TYR A 43 17.04 -10.93 2.38
CA TYR A 43 16.33 -9.91 3.15
C TYR A 43 15.32 -10.56 4.13
N PRO A 44 15.78 -11.10 5.28
CA PRO A 44 14.93 -11.81 6.24
C PRO A 44 14.24 -10.89 7.28
N ASP A 45 14.48 -9.58 7.24
CA ASP A 45 14.07 -8.63 8.29
C ASP A 45 12.54 -8.54 8.49
N LYS A 46 11.76 -8.71 7.42
CA LYS A 46 10.30 -8.59 7.43
C LYS A 46 9.65 -9.76 6.67
N PRO A 47 8.47 -10.23 7.12
CA PRO A 47 7.66 -11.14 6.31
C PRO A 47 7.39 -10.55 4.91
N PRO A 48 7.39 -11.36 3.85
CA PRO A 48 7.39 -10.87 2.47
C PRO A 48 6.04 -10.37 1.97
N VAL A 49 4.97 -10.46 2.77
CA VAL A 49 3.59 -10.19 2.34
C VAL A 49 3.43 -8.81 1.69
N PHE A 50 4.05 -7.79 2.26
CA PHE A 50 3.99 -6.45 1.68
C PHE A 50 4.75 -6.38 0.34
N MET A 51 5.96 -6.94 0.28
CA MET A 51 6.75 -7.02 -0.95
C MET A 51 6.08 -7.87 -2.03
N TRP A 52 5.38 -8.94 -1.67
CA TRP A 52 4.53 -9.73 -2.59
C TRP A 52 3.44 -8.88 -3.22
N SER A 53 2.78 -8.04 -2.44
CA SER A 53 1.74 -7.16 -2.97
C SER A 53 2.29 -6.13 -3.95
N ILE A 54 3.47 -5.54 -3.64
CA ILE A 54 4.15 -4.63 -4.58
C ILE A 54 4.60 -5.39 -5.84
N ALA A 55 5.20 -6.58 -5.68
CA ALA A 55 5.68 -7.41 -6.78
C ALA A 55 4.53 -7.83 -7.71
N PHE A 56 3.37 -8.18 -7.15
CA PHE A 56 2.16 -8.47 -7.91
C PHE A 56 1.74 -7.28 -8.78
N PHE A 57 1.63 -6.07 -8.21
CA PHE A 57 1.29 -4.88 -9.00
C PHE A 57 2.39 -4.49 -9.98
N PHE A 58 3.65 -4.72 -9.64
CA PHE A 58 4.77 -4.47 -10.54
C PHE A 58 4.71 -5.41 -11.75
N ALA A 59 4.41 -6.70 -11.54
CA ALA A 59 4.21 -7.67 -12.61
C ALA A 59 3.02 -7.31 -13.52
N LEU A 60 1.94 -6.72 -12.95
CA LEU A 60 0.77 -6.29 -13.72
C LEU A 60 0.99 -5.01 -14.53
N PHE A 61 1.65 -4.00 -13.96
CA PHE A 61 1.74 -2.66 -14.57
C PHE A 61 3.10 -2.34 -15.18
N GLY A 62 4.15 -3.09 -14.86
CA GLY A 62 5.53 -2.85 -15.29
C GLY A 62 6.16 -1.56 -14.76
N SER A 63 5.44 -0.78 -13.95
CA SER A 63 5.88 0.52 -13.43
C SER A 63 5.97 0.49 -11.92
N ILE A 64 7.18 0.57 -11.40
CA ILE A 64 7.38 0.61 -9.95
C ILE A 64 6.76 1.87 -9.34
N LYS A 65 6.76 3.01 -10.06
CA LYS A 65 6.16 4.30 -9.65
C LYS A 65 4.66 4.22 -9.38
N ILE A 66 4.00 3.25 -10.00
CA ILE A 66 2.58 2.96 -9.77
C ILE A 66 2.46 1.88 -8.69
N ALA A 67 3.17 0.77 -8.88
CA ALA A 67 3.01 -0.43 -8.07
C ALA A 67 3.24 -0.24 -6.58
N PHE A 68 4.24 0.55 -6.18
CA PHE A 68 4.65 0.64 -4.77
C PHE A 68 3.60 1.28 -3.85
N LEU A 69 2.70 2.12 -4.38
CA LEU A 69 1.64 2.78 -3.60
C LEU A 69 0.29 2.05 -3.65
N LEU A 70 0.11 1.14 -4.60
CA LEU A 70 -1.18 0.46 -4.79
C LEU A 70 -1.58 -0.40 -3.57
N PRO A 71 -0.68 -1.16 -2.91
CA PRO A 71 -1.02 -1.89 -1.71
C PRO A 71 -1.61 -1.00 -0.61
N SER A 72 -0.91 0.07 -0.23
CA SER A 72 -1.38 1.02 0.79
C SER A 72 -2.69 1.67 0.38
N ALA A 73 -2.82 2.13 -0.87
CA ALA A 73 -4.03 2.76 -1.38
C ALA A 73 -5.27 1.84 -1.31
N LEU A 74 -5.11 0.56 -1.68
CA LEU A 74 -6.18 -0.42 -1.62
C LEU A 74 -6.52 -0.83 -0.18
N CYS A 75 -5.52 -1.01 0.68
CA CYS A 75 -5.74 -1.26 2.11
C CYS A 75 -6.46 -0.08 2.78
N SER A 76 -6.16 1.16 2.40
CA SER A 76 -6.88 2.34 2.88
C SER A 76 -8.33 2.38 2.40
N LEU A 77 -8.61 2.03 1.14
CA LEU A 77 -9.99 1.88 0.67
C LEU A 77 -10.76 0.82 1.46
N LEU A 78 -10.14 -0.36 1.65
CA LEU A 78 -10.73 -1.45 2.43
C LEU A 78 -11.00 -0.99 3.86
N THR A 79 -10.07 -0.26 4.46
CA THR A 79 -10.24 0.29 5.81
C THR A 79 -11.43 1.25 5.89
N LEU A 80 -11.58 2.17 4.94
CA LEU A 80 -12.75 3.07 4.88
C LEU A 80 -14.06 2.31 4.73
N PHE A 81 -14.07 1.28 3.88
CA PHE A 81 -15.23 0.41 3.70
C PHE A 81 -15.59 -0.32 5.00
N LEU A 82 -14.61 -0.90 5.68
CA LEU A 82 -14.83 -1.63 6.93
C LEU A 82 -15.29 -0.71 8.06
N VAL A 83 -14.74 0.50 8.15
CA VAL A 83 -15.18 1.53 9.12
C VAL A 83 -16.61 1.97 8.83
N TYR A 84 -16.97 2.17 7.56
CA TYR A 84 -18.34 2.45 7.18
C TYR A 84 -19.28 1.29 7.55
N ASP A 85 -18.92 0.05 7.20
CA ASP A 85 -19.75 -1.14 7.42
C ASP A 85 -19.98 -1.37 8.93
N ILE A 86 -18.92 -1.31 9.75
CA ILE A 86 -19.05 -1.51 11.20
C ILE A 86 -19.84 -0.37 11.86
N SER A 87 -19.59 0.89 11.50
CA SER A 87 -20.33 2.03 12.06
C SER A 87 -21.81 2.00 11.67
N LYS A 88 -22.14 1.54 10.47
CA LYS A 88 -23.52 1.40 10.02
C LYS A 88 -24.26 0.30 10.79
N ARG A 89 -23.58 -0.81 11.09
CA ARG A 89 -24.15 -1.94 11.85
C ARG A 89 -24.37 -1.61 13.33
N LEU A 90 -23.48 -0.81 13.91
CA LEU A 90 -23.52 -0.48 15.34
C LEU A 90 -24.45 0.71 15.65
N TRP A 91 -24.60 1.66 14.72
CA TRP A 91 -25.40 2.86 14.91
C TRP A 91 -26.35 3.09 13.74
N SER A 92 -26.00 3.98 12.81
CA SER A 92 -26.83 4.29 11.65
C SER A 92 -25.98 4.71 10.45
N THR A 93 -26.61 4.77 9.27
CA THR A 93 -25.98 5.25 8.03
C THR A 93 -25.40 6.66 8.19
N LYS A 94 -26.02 7.54 8.97
CA LYS A 94 -25.54 8.92 9.16
C LYS A 94 -24.21 8.95 9.91
N GLU A 95 -24.09 8.30 11.05
CA GLU A 95 -22.84 8.26 11.81
C GLU A 95 -21.77 7.41 11.12
N ALA A 96 -22.13 6.42 10.30
CA ALA A 96 -21.18 5.75 9.40
C ALA A 96 -20.55 6.69 8.37
N LEU A 97 -21.36 7.55 7.73
CA LEU A 97 -20.86 8.56 6.79
C LEU A 97 -19.97 9.58 7.50
N ILE A 98 -20.36 10.04 8.70
CA ILE A 98 -19.56 10.99 9.49
C ILE A 98 -18.22 10.35 9.89
N ALA A 99 -18.22 9.15 10.50
CA ALA A 99 -17.02 8.46 10.95
C ALA A 99 -16.03 8.20 9.80
N THR A 100 -16.54 7.70 8.68
CA THR A 100 -15.71 7.42 7.49
C THR A 100 -15.15 8.70 6.87
N SER A 101 -15.94 9.78 6.83
CA SER A 101 -15.48 11.07 6.32
C SER A 101 -14.41 11.69 7.23
N LEU A 102 -14.59 11.62 8.55
CA LEU A 102 -13.59 12.08 9.52
C LEU A 102 -12.29 11.28 9.40
N LEU A 103 -12.37 9.96 9.21
CA LEU A 103 -11.18 9.14 8.96
C LEU A 103 -10.48 9.50 7.66
N LEU A 104 -11.23 9.64 6.56
CA LEU A 104 -10.67 10.02 5.26
C LEU A 104 -10.01 11.41 5.29
N LEU A 105 -10.57 12.36 6.03
CA LEU A 105 -10.05 13.72 6.16
C LEU A 105 -8.98 13.86 7.24
N SER A 106 -8.73 12.81 8.02
CA SER A 106 -7.60 12.77 8.95
C SER A 106 -6.28 12.82 8.18
N PHE A 107 -5.47 13.84 8.49
CA PHE A 107 -4.18 14.05 7.85
C PHE A 107 -3.29 12.80 7.92
N GLN A 108 -3.21 12.17 9.10
CA GLN A 108 -2.39 10.98 9.29
C GLN A 108 -2.86 9.80 8.44
N PHE A 109 -4.17 9.61 8.27
CA PHE A 109 -4.70 8.54 7.44
C PHE A 109 -4.32 8.73 5.97
N LEU A 110 -4.43 9.96 5.46
CA LEU A 110 -4.03 10.28 4.07
C LEU A 110 -2.52 10.17 3.86
N LEU A 111 -1.70 10.54 4.85
CA LEU A 111 -0.26 10.33 4.78
C LEU A 111 0.08 8.83 4.67
N GLN A 112 -0.53 8.00 5.52
CA GLN A 112 -0.29 6.55 5.49
C GLN A 112 -0.80 5.90 4.20
N ALA A 113 -1.95 6.35 3.68
CA ALA A 113 -2.47 5.90 2.39
C ALA A 113 -1.51 6.21 1.21
N LYS A 114 -0.61 7.17 1.38
CA LYS A 114 0.37 7.63 0.37
C LYS A 114 1.82 7.28 0.72
N SER A 115 2.01 6.41 1.70
CA SER A 115 3.30 5.90 2.14
C SER A 115 3.35 4.38 1.94
N ALA A 116 4.50 3.87 1.49
CA ALA A 116 4.73 2.43 1.34
C ALA A 116 5.67 1.93 2.45
N GLN A 117 5.12 1.61 3.63
CA GLN A 117 5.89 1.26 4.84
C GLN A 117 5.47 -0.06 5.49
#